data_AF-A0A3Z0FCE5-F1
#
_entry.id   AF-A0A3Z0FCE5-F1
#
_cell.length_a   1.000
_cell.length_b   1.000
_cell.length_c   1.000
_cell.angle_alpha   90.00
_cell.angle_beta   90.00
_cell.angle_gamma   90.00
#
_symmetry.space_group_name_H-M   'P 1'
#
loop_
_entity.id
_entity.type
_entity.pdbx_description
1 polymer ?
#
loop_
_entity_poly.entity_id
_entity_poly.type
_entity_poly.pdbx_seq_one_letter_code
_entity_poly.pdbx_strand_id
1 'polypeptide(L)' 'MKNSPLIWRGFIHPEFKTGEIMEIVKIEMNLKAVNKSIALFNCEKRVSGVIHSNSTGETTVILDGGYVLGKFDCPHCAV' A
#
# COMPACT_ATOMS: atom_id res chain seq x y z
N MET A 1 18.09 -11.04 26.41
CA MET A 1 17.00 -10.63 25.51
C MET A 1 17.63 -9.84 24.37
N LYS A 2 17.71 -10.42 23.15
CA LYS A 2 18.21 -9.74 21.95
C LYS A 2 17.09 -9.81 20.92
N ASN A 3 16.59 -8.66 20.51
CA ASN A 3 15.55 -8.52 19.49
C ASN A 3 16.08 -9.05 18.15
N SER A 4 15.51 -10.16 17.68
CA SER A 4 15.70 -10.67 16.34
C SER A 4 14.74 -9.94 15.39
N PRO A 5 15.20 -9.23 14.35
CA PRO A 5 14.30 -8.63 13.38
C PRO A 5 13.68 -9.73 12.51
N LEU A 6 12.35 -9.71 12.40
CA LEU A 6 11.56 -10.62 11.57
C LEU A 6 11.87 -10.31 10.10
N ILE A 7 12.65 -11.17 9.46
CA ILE A 7 12.94 -11.11 8.02
C ILE A 7 11.68 -11.62 7.28
N TRP A 8 10.98 -10.70 6.62
CA TRP A 8 9.87 -11.02 5.71
C TRP A 8 10.42 -11.77 4.49
N ARG A 9 10.17 -13.08 4.39
CA ARG A 9 10.47 -13.89 3.21
C ARG A 9 9.35 -13.75 2.17
N GLY A 10 9.26 -12.60 1.52
CA GLY A 10 8.58 -12.46 0.23
C GLY A 10 9.57 -12.68 -0.90
N PHE A 11 9.20 -13.44 -1.93
CA PHE A 11 10.01 -13.69 -3.11
C PHE A 11 10.55 -12.39 -3.71
N ILE A 12 11.87 -12.16 -3.62
CA ILE A 12 12.54 -11.09 -4.36
C ILE A 12 12.88 -11.65 -5.74
N HIS A 13 12.31 -11.04 -6.79
CA HIS A 13 12.64 -11.33 -8.18
C HIS A 13 14.14 -11.09 -8.43
N PRO A 14 14.87 -11.98 -9.12
CA PRO A 14 16.33 -12.02 -9.13
C PRO A 14 17.05 -10.92 -9.94
N GLU A 15 16.41 -9.77 -10.22
CA GLU A 15 16.99 -8.69 -11.04
C GLU A 15 17.22 -7.36 -10.31
N PHE A 16 17.22 -7.34 -8.97
CA PHE A 16 17.76 -6.19 -8.24
C PHE A 16 19.30 -6.19 -8.36
N LYS A 17 19.81 -5.56 -9.42
CA LYS A 17 21.25 -5.36 -9.63
C LYS A 17 21.82 -4.59 -8.44
N THR A 18 22.62 -5.29 -7.66
CA THR A 18 23.44 -4.79 -6.54
C THR A 18 24.32 -3.61 -7.00
N GLY A 19 23.91 -2.40 -6.66
CA GLY A 19 24.58 -1.15 -7.01
C GLY A 19 23.77 0.10 -6.65
N GLU A 20 22.45 0.00 -6.59
CA GLU A 20 21.59 1.06 -6.05
C GLU A 20 21.52 0.93 -4.52
N ILE A 21 21.99 1.98 -3.83
CA ILE A 21 21.80 2.11 -2.39
C ILE A 21 20.30 2.36 -2.18
N MET A 22 19.59 1.39 -1.58
CA MET A 22 18.20 1.63 -1.17
C MET A 22 18.16 2.78 -0.17
N GLU A 23 17.63 3.92 -0.62
CA GLU A 23 17.42 5.08 0.23
C GLU A 23 16.10 4.91 0.99
N ILE A 24 16.18 4.87 2.32
CA ILE A 24 14.99 4.89 3.18
C ILE A 24 14.56 6.35 3.33
N VAL A 25 13.51 6.73 2.61
CA VAL A 25 12.93 8.08 2.70
C VAL A 25 11.83 8.08 3.76
N LYS A 26 11.90 9.02 4.71
CA LYS A 26 10.79 9.33 5.61
C LYS A 26 9.85 10.30 4.90
N ILE A 27 8.57 9.94 4.83
CA ILE A 27 7.52 10.73 4.18
C ILE A 27 6.36 10.90 5.14
N GLU A 28 5.70 12.06 5.10
CA GLU A 28 4.48 12.27 5.86
C GLU A 28 3.29 11.60 5.13
N MET A 29 2.50 10.83 5.88
CA MET A 29 1.34 10.12 5.34
C MET A 29 0.05 10.81 5.76
N ASN A 30 -0.77 11.18 4.77
CA ASN A 30 -2.16 11.54 5.00
C ASN A 30 -3.02 10.28 4.91
N LEU A 31 -3.84 10.02 5.94
CA LEU A 31 -4.78 8.90 5.99
C LEU A 31 -6.21 9.42 6.13
N LYS A 32 -7.10 8.98 5.24
CA LYS A 32 -8.51 9.35 5.24
C LYS A 32 -9.39 8.10 5.27
N ALA A 33 -10.08 7.88 6.38
CA ALA A 33 -11.08 6.82 6.48
C ALA A 33 -12.27 7.11 5.54
N VAL A 34 -12.65 6.13 4.73
CA VAL A 34 -13.84 6.19 3.87
C VAL A 34 -15.02 5.51 4.55
N ASN A 35 -14.77 4.36 5.17
CA ASN A 35 -15.74 3.63 5.98
C ASN A 35 -15.00 2.75 7.01
N LYS A 36 -15.70 1.81 7.66
CA LYS A 36 -15.12 0.94 8.70
C LYS A 36 -14.03 -0.02 8.18
N SER A 37 -14.04 -0.37 6.90
CA SER A 37 -13.10 -1.32 6.31
C SER A 37 -12.17 -0.70 5.27
N ILE A 38 -12.40 0.53 4.81
CA ILE A 38 -11.65 1.17 3.73
C ILE A 38 -11.09 2.52 4.17
N ALA A 39 -9.81 2.74 3.91
CA ALA A 39 -9.14 4.03 4.04
C ALA A 39 -8.30 4.35 2.80
N LEU A 40 -8.20 5.63 2.48
CA LEU A 40 -7.27 6.16 1.48
C LEU A 40 -6.01 6.65 2.17
N PHE A 41 -4.85 6.37 1.59
CA PHE A 41 -3.59 6.97 2.04
C PHE A 41 -2.91 7.71 0.89
N ASN A 42 -2.20 8.78 1.23
CA ASN A 42 -1.37 9.54 0.30
C ASN A 42 -0.11 9.98 1.03
N CYS A 43 1.04 9.70 0.43
CA CYS A 43 2.34 10.12 0.94
C CYS A 43 2.94 11.13 -0.03
N GLU A 44 2.68 12.42 0.22
CA GLU A 44 3.26 13.56 -0.50
C GLU A 44 3.29 13.42 -2.03
N LYS A 45 2.24 12.82 -2.62
CA LYS A 45 2.11 12.55 -4.07
C LYS A 45 3.15 11.58 -4.67
N ARG A 46 4.00 10.94 -3.85
CA ARG A 46 4.94 9.90 -4.30
C ARG A 46 4.24 8.55 -4.44
N VAL A 47 3.44 8.21 -3.46
CA VAL A 47 2.64 6.98 -3.44
C VAL A 47 1.30 7.29 -2.80
N SER A 48 0.26 6.70 -3.36
CA SER A 48 -1.07 6.73 -2.78
C SER A 48 -1.75 5.40 -3.03
N GLY A 49 -2.87 5.20 -2.37
CA GLY A 49 -3.66 4.00 -2.60
C GLY A 49 -4.73 3.79 -1.57
N VAL A 50 -5.14 2.53 -1.46
CA VAL A 50 -6.26 2.09 -0.64
C VAL A 50 -5.79 1.03 0.35
N ILE A 51 -6.22 1.18 1.59
CA ILE A 51 -6.11 0.16 2.63
C ILE A 51 -7.51 -0.42 2.80
N HIS A 52 -7.62 -1.74 2.62
CA HIS A 52 -8.82 -2.50 2.94
C HIS A 52 -8.51 -3.45 4.10
N SER A 53 -9.18 -3.25 5.23
CA SER A 53 -9.09 -4.12 6.41
C SER A 53 -10.41 -4.83 6.60
N ASN A 54 -10.36 -6.17 6.59
CA ASN A 54 -11.54 -6.99 6.82
C ASN A 54 -11.69 -7.36 8.31
N SER A 55 -12.83 -7.94 8.67
CA SER A 55 -13.11 -8.34 10.06
C SER A 55 -12.28 -9.53 10.55
N THR A 56 -11.55 -10.22 9.66
CA THR A 56 -10.66 -11.34 10.02
C THR A 56 -9.27 -10.86 10.43
N GLY A 57 -8.99 -9.55 10.29
CA GLY A 57 -7.70 -8.93 10.62
C GLY A 57 -6.72 -8.93 9.46
N GLU A 58 -7.08 -9.49 8.30
CA GLU A 58 -6.28 -9.39 7.08
C GLU A 58 -6.44 -7.97 6.50
N THR A 59 -5.32 -7.39 6.09
CA THR A 59 -5.28 -6.07 5.48
C THR A 59 -4.64 -6.14 4.11
N THR A 60 -5.37 -5.70 3.10
CA THR A 60 -4.89 -5.54 1.74
C THR A 60 -4.52 -4.08 1.53
N VAL A 61 -3.30 -3.83 1.06
CA VAL A 61 -2.85 -2.50 0.67
C VAL A 61 -2.63 -2.51 -0.84
N ILE A 62 -3.36 -1.65 -1.53
CA ILE A 62 -3.23 -1.45 -2.97
C ILE A 62 -2.35 -0.21 -3.16
N LEU A 63 -1.19 -0.38 -3.80
CA LEU A 63 -0.23 0.68 -4.11
C LEU A 63 -0.39 1.07 -5.58
N ASP A 64 -1.16 2.11 -5.86
CA ASP A 64 -1.17 2.75 -7.18
C ASP A 64 -1.88 4.12 -7.11
N GLY A 65 -1.33 5.09 -7.83
CA GLY A 65 -1.92 6.43 -7.99
C GLY A 65 -3.14 6.47 -8.92
N GLY A 66 -3.44 5.38 -9.62
CA GLY A 66 -4.55 5.28 -10.58
C GLY A 66 -5.91 4.89 -9.99
N TYR A 67 -5.97 4.44 -8.73
CA TYR A 67 -7.24 3.99 -8.15
C TYR A 67 -8.18 5.16 -7.81
N VAL A 68 -9.32 5.21 -8.49
CA VAL A 68 -10.41 6.14 -8.20
C VAL A 68 -11.51 5.39 -7.45
N LEU A 69 -11.68 5.70 -6.16
CA LEU A 69 -12.88 5.28 -5.44
C LEU A 69 -14.07 6.13 -5.90
N GLY A 70 -15.06 5.48 -6.49
CA GLY A 70 -16.24 6.15 -7.03
C GLY A 70 -17.48 5.26 -7.00
N LYS A 71 -18.64 5.87 -7.25
CA LYS A 71 -19.82 5.14 -7.70
C LYS A 71 -19.74 5.03 -9.21
N PHE A 72 -19.89 3.82 -9.72
CA PHE A 72 -19.86 3.54 -11.14
C PHE A 72 -21.18 2.91 -11.54
N ASP A 73 -21.66 3.25 -12.74
CA ASP A 73 -22.94 2.74 -13.24
C ASP A 73 -22.87 1.24 -13.57
N CYS A 74 -21.66 0.71 -13.82
CA CYS A 74 -21.43 -0.66 -14.24
C CYS A 74 -20.03 -1.16 -13.86
N PRO A 75 -19.79 -2.49 -13.76
CA PRO A 75 -18.45 -3.02 -13.52
C PRO A 75 -17.43 -2.63 -14.58
N HIS A 76 -17.83 -2.60 -15.86
CA HIS A 76 -16.96 -2.18 -16.97
C HIS A 76 -16.53 -0.70 -16.86
N CYS A 77 -17.34 0.10 -16.16
CA CYS A 77 -17.10 1.52 -15.91
C CYS A 77 -16.10 1.73 -14.77
N ALA A 78 -15.81 0.69 -13.99
CA ALA A 78 -14.94 0.70 -12.80
C ALA A 78 -13.58 0.00 -13.04
N VAL A 79 -13.29 -0.38 -14.29
CA VAL A 79 -12.02 -1.00 -14.72
C VAL A 79 -11.04 0.07 -15.21
#